data_AF-A0A6V8EZN2-F1
#
_entry.id   AF-A0A6V8EZN2-F1
#
_cell.length_a   1.000
_cell.length_b   1.000
_cell.length_c   1.000
_cell.angle_alpha   90.00
_cell.angle_beta   90.00
_cell.angle_gamma   90.00
#
_symmetry.space_group_name_H-M   'P 1'
#
loop_
_entity.id
_entity.type
_entity.pdbx_description
1 polymer ?
#
loop_
_entity_poly.entity_id
_entity_poly.type
_entity_poly.pdbx_seq_one_letter_code
_entity_poly.pdbx_strand_id
1 'polypeptide(L)'
;MVKKKRLAVFASILVIGFVLLIGFYWSGYIVFNGPIPSFNPSPTNPSDVPSETEKTTKLSIENIKGRFNKIYVDIKNIGEKDAIKVNWSISVTGGILKRINILTTGTIDSLSANMVKTIKTDKFFLGFGRINIEVTVEAAQISPFTNTARGFIVFFFLIGVRV
;
A
#
# COMPACT_ATOMS: atom_id res chain seq x y z
N MET A 1 25.23 17.00 -38.57
CA MET A 1 25.94 16.36 -37.44
C MET A 1 25.03 15.91 -36.27
N VAL A 2 23.78 16.40 -36.17
CA VAL A 2 22.88 16.15 -35.01
C VAL A 2 22.18 14.77 -35.01
N LYS A 3 21.90 14.18 -36.19
CA LYS A 3 21.22 12.87 -36.29
C LYS A 3 22.03 11.70 -35.69
N LYS A 4 23.35 11.70 -35.85
CA LYS A 4 24.25 10.64 -35.32
C LYS A 4 24.29 10.64 -33.78
N LYS A 5 24.23 11.82 -33.15
CA LYS A 5 24.24 11.95 -31.68
C LYS A 5 22.96 11.41 -31.04
N ARG A 6 21.79 11.62 -31.67
CA ARG A 6 20.52 11.09 -31.16
C ARG A 6 20.44 9.57 -31.28
N LEU A 7 20.93 9.00 -32.39
CA LEU A 7 20.97 7.55 -32.60
C LEU A 7 21.85 6.83 -31.56
N ALA A 8 22.99 7.42 -31.21
CA ALA A 8 23.88 6.86 -30.19
C ALA A 8 23.25 6.84 -28.79
N VAL A 9 22.46 7.86 -28.44
CA VAL A 9 21.74 7.92 -27.15
C VAL A 9 20.65 6.85 -27.09
N PHE A 10 19.88 6.64 -28.17
CA PHE A 10 18.87 5.58 -28.22
C PHE A 10 19.48 4.18 -28.15
N ALA A 11 20.61 3.95 -28.82
CA ALA A 11 21.34 2.68 -28.73
C ALA A 11 21.82 2.39 -27.30
N SER A 12 22.31 3.41 -26.57
CA SER A 12 22.76 3.25 -25.19
C SER A 12 21.64 2.88 -24.22
N ILE A 13 20.44 3.44 -24.39
CA ILE A 13 19.28 3.14 -23.52
C ILE A 13 18.82 1.69 -23.74
N LEU A 14 18.83 1.22 -24.99
CA LEU A 14 18.47 -0.17 -25.33
C LEU A 14 19.44 -1.18 -24.72
N VAL A 15 20.74 -0.90 -24.75
CA VAL A 15 21.77 -1.78 -24.15
C VAL A 15 21.62 -1.86 -22.63
N ILE A 16 21.42 -0.72 -21.95
CA ILE A 16 21.22 -0.70 -20.48
C ILE A 16 19.94 -1.44 -20.09
N GLY A 17 18.86 -1.24 -20.85
CA GLY A 17 17.59 -1.95 -20.63
C GLY A 17 17.76 -3.46 -20.77
N PHE A 18 18.49 -3.93 -21.78
CA PHE A 18 18.74 -5.35 -22.01
C PHE A 18 19.60 -5.99 -20.91
N VAL A 19 20.62 -5.27 -20.42
CA VAL A 19 21.47 -5.73 -19.30
C VAL A 19 20.67 -5.87 -18.00
N LEU A 20 19.78 -4.91 -17.70
CA LEU A 20 18.90 -5.00 -16.52
C LEU A 20 17.89 -6.14 -16.66
N LEU A 21 17.33 -6.37 -17.86
CA LEU A 21 16.37 -7.43 -18.09
C LEU A 21 17.01 -8.82 -17.92
N ILE A 22 18.26 -9.00 -18.33
CA ILE A 22 19.03 -10.22 -18.05
C ILE A 22 19.29 -10.37 -16.55
N GLY A 23 19.71 -9.30 -15.86
CA GLY A 23 19.95 -9.34 -14.40
C GLY A 23 18.70 -9.76 -13.61
N PHE A 24 17.53 -9.21 -13.95
CA PHE A 24 16.26 -9.57 -13.33
C PHE A 24 15.73 -10.95 -13.77
N TYR A 25 16.02 -11.38 -15.00
CA TYR A 25 15.63 -12.71 -15.48
C TYR A 25 16.42 -13.83 -14.80
N TRP A 26 17.66 -13.57 -14.36
CA TRP A 26 18.48 -14.53 -13.61
C TRP A 26 18.25 -14.49 -12.09
N SER A 27 17.69 -13.40 -11.53
CA SER A 27 17.38 -13.35 -10.08
C SER A 27 16.20 -14.25 -9.66
N GLY A 28 15.51 -14.87 -10.62
CA GLY A 28 14.35 -15.74 -10.38
C GLY A 28 14.64 -17.24 -10.23
N TYR A 29 15.88 -17.70 -10.42
CA TYR A 29 16.24 -19.12 -10.29
C TYR A 29 17.14 -19.35 -9.07
N ILE A 30 16.58 -19.25 -7.87
CA ILE A 30 17.13 -19.96 -6.72
C ILE A 30 16.30 -21.24 -6.57
N VAL A 31 16.74 -22.31 -7.22
CA VAL A 31 16.25 -23.66 -6.95
C VAL A 31 17.13 -24.23 -5.83
N PHE A 32 16.58 -24.36 -4.63
CA PHE A 32 17.26 -25.00 -3.50
C PHE A 32 17.33 -26.52 -3.75
N ASN A 33 18.42 -27.01 -4.34
CA ASN A 33 18.75 -28.44 -4.40
C ASN A 33 19.55 -28.87 -3.16
N GLY A 34 18.94 -28.75 -1.98
CA GLY A 34 19.44 -29.38 -0.76
C GLY A 34 18.94 -30.83 -0.63
N PRO A 35 19.70 -31.74 0.02
CA PRO A 35 19.17 -33.05 0.36
C PRO A 35 17.92 -32.89 1.24
N ILE A 36 16.84 -33.61 0.90
CA ILE A 36 15.62 -33.65 1.69
C ILE A 36 15.99 -34.28 3.05
N PRO A 37 15.78 -33.60 4.19
CA PRO A 37 16.00 -34.22 5.48
C PRO A 37 15.05 -35.40 5.64
N SER A 38 15.60 -36.58 5.93
CA SER A 38 14.82 -37.77 6.26
C SER A 38 14.25 -37.61 7.67
N PHE A 39 12.94 -37.41 7.79
CA PHE A 39 12.26 -37.46 9.07
C PHE A 39 12.07 -38.92 9.48
N ASN A 40 12.77 -39.35 10.53
CA ASN A 40 12.46 -40.59 11.24
C ASN A 40 11.44 -40.23 12.34
N PRO A 41 10.14 -40.54 12.20
CA PRO A 41 9.18 -40.24 13.26
C PRO A 41 9.47 -41.16 14.45
N SER A 42 10.08 -40.58 15.50
CA SER A 42 10.03 -41.16 16.84
C SER A 42 8.58 -41.21 17.29
N PRO A 43 8.10 -42.29 17.94
CA PRO A 43 6.69 -42.40 18.32
C PRO A 43 6.28 -41.20 19.21
N THR A 44 5.37 -40.39 18.69
CA THR A 44 4.89 -39.15 19.30
C THR A 44 4.00 -39.47 20.50
N ASN A 45 4.33 -38.92 21.67
CA ASN A 45 3.41 -38.84 22.80
C ASN A 45 2.15 -38.07 22.35
N PRO A 46 0.92 -38.49 22.70
CA PRO A 46 -0.33 -37.90 22.20
C PRO A 46 -0.63 -36.45 22.66
N SER A 47 0.37 -35.69 23.11
CA SER A 47 0.25 -34.30 23.56
C SER A 47 0.88 -33.27 22.61
N ASP A 48 1.62 -33.68 21.58
CA ASP A 48 2.21 -32.78 20.59
C ASP A 48 1.35 -32.70 19.32
N VAL A 49 0.17 -32.10 19.42
CA VAL A 49 -0.59 -31.66 18.24
C VAL A 49 0.06 -30.36 17.74
N PRO A 50 0.51 -30.25 16.47
CA PRO A 50 1.03 -29.01 15.94
C PRO A 50 -0.11 -27.98 15.93
N SER A 51 0.09 -26.85 16.62
CA SER A 51 -0.82 -25.71 16.62
C SER A 51 -1.13 -25.32 15.16
N GLU A 52 -2.38 -25.51 14.78
CA GLU A 52 -2.95 -25.07 13.52
C GLU A 52 -2.60 -23.59 13.33
N THR A 53 -1.83 -23.25 12.30
CA THR A 53 -1.49 -21.86 11.98
C THR A 53 -2.78 -21.12 11.67
N GLU A 54 -3.31 -20.43 12.69
CA GLU A 54 -4.55 -19.68 12.57
C GLU A 54 -4.35 -18.61 11.50
N LYS A 55 -4.89 -18.84 10.30
CA LYS A 55 -4.85 -17.85 9.23
C LYS A 55 -5.59 -16.60 9.71
N THR A 56 -4.86 -15.52 9.94
CA THR A 56 -5.40 -14.25 10.43
C THR A 56 -5.68 -13.28 9.28
N THR A 57 -6.71 -12.45 9.44
CA THR A 57 -6.96 -11.30 8.57
C THR A 57 -6.27 -10.08 9.18
N LYS A 58 -5.47 -9.35 8.39
CA LYS A 58 -4.74 -8.17 8.88
C LYS A 58 -4.69 -7.10 7.80
N LEU A 59 -4.97 -5.85 8.17
CA LEU A 59 -4.95 -4.72 7.26
C LEU A 59 -3.84 -3.74 7.64
N SER A 60 -3.38 -2.98 6.65
CA SER A 60 -2.41 -1.89 6.78
C SER A 60 -2.84 -0.69 5.95
N ILE A 61 -2.65 0.52 6.49
CA ILE A 61 -2.77 1.77 5.74
C ILE A 61 -1.38 2.15 5.25
N GLU A 62 -1.17 2.07 3.94
CA GLU A 62 0.06 2.43 3.26
C GLU A 62 -0.14 3.71 2.45
N ASN A 63 0.96 4.45 2.21
CA ASN A 63 1.02 5.54 1.22
C ASN A 63 -0.15 6.56 1.27
N ILE A 64 -0.17 7.44 2.26
CA ILE A 64 -1.07 8.60 2.23
C ILE A 64 -0.44 9.68 1.34
N LYS A 65 -1.06 9.94 0.18
CA LYS A 65 -0.54 10.85 -0.85
C LYS A 65 -1.55 11.94 -1.20
N GLY A 66 -1.06 13.17 -1.36
CA GLY A 66 -1.84 14.28 -1.90
C GLY A 66 -1.55 14.49 -3.38
N ARG A 67 -2.58 14.55 -4.23
CA ARG A 67 -2.45 14.91 -5.65
C ARG A 67 -3.68 15.68 -6.09
N PHE A 68 -3.50 16.87 -6.68
CA PHE A 68 -4.56 17.74 -7.22
C PHE A 68 -5.88 17.66 -6.43
N ASN A 69 -5.93 18.39 -5.31
CA ASN A 69 -7.08 18.58 -4.42
C ASN A 69 -7.71 17.29 -3.87
N LYS A 70 -7.03 16.15 -4.02
CA LYS A 70 -7.48 14.85 -3.54
C LYS A 70 -6.40 14.18 -2.72
N ILE A 71 -6.86 13.43 -1.72
CA ILE A 71 -6.01 12.54 -0.95
C ILE A 71 -6.29 11.13 -1.43
N TYR A 72 -5.22 10.38 -1.65
CA TYR A 72 -5.20 9.00 -2.04
C TYR A 72 -4.55 8.20 -0.91
N VAL A 73 -5.15 7.07 -0.57
CA VAL A 73 -4.65 6.19 0.49
C VAL A 73 -4.69 4.77 0.00
N ASP A 74 -3.61 4.02 0.20
CA ASP A 74 -3.54 2.62 -0.16
C ASP A 74 -3.89 1.78 1.07
N ILE A 75 -4.98 1.01 1.01
CA ILE A 75 -5.32 0.02 2.04
C ILE A 75 -4.84 -1.33 1.53
N LYS A 76 -3.96 -1.98 2.29
CA LYS A 76 -3.40 -3.28 1.95
C LYS A 76 -3.87 -4.36 2.91
N ASN A 77 -4.31 -5.48 2.38
CA ASN A 77 -4.46 -6.69 3.18
C ASN A 77 -3.11 -7.40 3.28
N ILE A 78 -2.58 -7.47 4.49
CA ILE A 78 -1.32 -8.14 4.83
C ILE A 78 -1.55 -9.46 5.59
N GLY A 79 -2.81 -9.87 5.72
CA GLY A 79 -3.20 -11.16 6.27
C GLY A 79 -3.28 -12.25 5.20
N GLU A 80 -3.49 -13.48 5.67
CA GLU A 80 -3.60 -14.67 4.81
C GLU A 80 -5.04 -14.95 4.36
N LYS A 81 -6.02 -14.30 4.99
CA LYS A 81 -7.44 -14.36 4.64
C LYS A 81 -7.92 -13.04 4.06
N ASP A 82 -8.97 -13.14 3.25
CA ASP A 82 -9.67 -11.99 2.69
C ASP A 82 -10.33 -11.15 3.80
N ALA A 83 -10.23 -9.83 3.67
CA ALA A 83 -10.91 -8.89 4.56
C ALA A 83 -12.28 -8.56 3.97
N ILE A 84 -13.34 -8.71 4.76
CA ILE A 84 -14.73 -8.57 4.29
C ILE A 84 -15.35 -7.33 4.93
N LYS A 85 -16.15 -6.57 4.15
CA LYS A 85 -16.82 -5.34 4.59
C LYS A 85 -15.84 -4.36 5.23
N VAL A 86 -14.81 -3.97 4.48
CA VAL A 86 -13.81 -3.01 4.94
C VAL A 86 -14.41 -1.61 4.83
N ASN A 87 -14.86 -1.06 5.95
CA ASN A 87 -15.32 0.30 6.08
C ASN A 87 -14.12 1.23 6.27
N TRP A 88 -14.15 2.39 5.63
CA TRP A 88 -13.08 3.35 5.73
C TRP A 88 -13.61 4.78 5.77
N SER A 89 -12.83 5.66 6.38
CA SER A 89 -13.07 7.10 6.36
C SER A 89 -11.77 7.86 6.16
N ILE A 90 -11.86 8.99 5.45
CA ILE A 90 -10.80 9.98 5.32
C ILE A 90 -11.37 11.30 5.85
N SER A 91 -10.81 11.79 6.94
CA SER A 91 -11.11 13.09 7.54
C SER A 91 -9.97 14.05 7.25
N VAL A 92 -10.29 15.25 6.74
CA VAL A 92 -9.32 16.29 6.41
C VAL A 92 -9.73 17.57 7.11
N THR A 93 -8.90 18.02 8.04
CA THR A 93 -9.17 19.20 8.86
C THR A 93 -8.03 20.22 8.79
N GLY A 94 -8.35 21.52 8.89
CA GLY A 94 -7.34 22.58 9.01
C GLY A 94 -7.51 23.71 7.99
N GLY A 95 -6.40 24.17 7.43
CA GLY A 95 -6.33 25.36 6.57
C GLY A 95 -6.41 26.68 7.35
N ILE A 96 -6.35 27.81 6.62
CA ILE A 96 -6.54 29.15 7.16
C ILE A 96 -7.91 29.22 7.85
N LEU A 97 -7.91 29.68 9.10
CA LEU A 97 -9.11 29.80 9.93
C LEU A 97 -9.92 28.49 10.07
N LYS A 98 -9.27 27.32 9.95
CA LYS A 98 -9.90 25.98 10.06
C LYS A 98 -11.07 25.76 9.08
N ARG A 99 -11.03 26.40 7.91
CA ARG A 99 -12.12 26.31 6.90
C ARG A 99 -12.17 24.99 6.13
N ILE A 100 -11.18 24.12 6.31
CA ILE A 100 -11.17 22.78 5.71
C ILE A 100 -11.69 21.81 6.76
N ASN A 101 -12.83 21.19 6.46
CA ASN A 101 -13.41 20.11 7.22
C ASN A 101 -14.16 19.18 6.25
N ILE A 102 -13.51 18.08 5.89
CA ILE A 102 -14.00 17.16 4.85
C ILE A 102 -14.00 15.77 5.45
N LEU A 103 -15.13 15.10 5.28
CA LEU A 103 -15.27 13.69 5.57
C LEU A 103 -15.72 12.98 4.30
N THR A 104 -14.95 11.98 3.90
CA THR A 104 -15.30 11.00 2.87
C THR A 104 -15.31 9.62 3.52
N THR A 105 -16.35 8.84 3.26
CA THR A 105 -16.48 7.46 3.76
C THR A 105 -16.73 6.51 2.60
N GLY A 106 -16.52 5.22 2.85
CA GLY A 106 -16.93 4.18 1.93
C GLY A 106 -16.70 2.80 2.49
N THR A 107 -17.04 1.81 1.66
CA THR A 107 -16.92 0.40 1.99
C THR A 107 -16.28 -0.33 0.80
N ILE A 108 -15.43 -1.30 1.10
CA ILE A 108 -14.89 -2.27 0.15
C ILE A 108 -15.48 -3.63 0.54
N ASP A 109 -16.26 -4.25 -0.35
CA ASP A 109 -16.98 -5.49 -0.02
C ASP A 109 -16.04 -6.63 0.36
N SER A 110 -14.97 -6.79 -0.41
CA SER A 110 -13.89 -7.73 -0.13
C SER A 110 -12.55 -7.17 -0.61
N LEU A 111 -11.51 -7.38 0.20
CA LEU A 111 -10.12 -7.13 -0.17
C LEU A 111 -9.33 -8.43 0.02
N SER A 112 -8.98 -9.06 -1.09
CA SER A 112 -8.27 -10.34 -1.08
C SER A 112 -6.92 -10.25 -0.38
N ALA A 113 -6.45 -11.38 0.16
CA ALA A 113 -5.14 -11.47 0.78
C ALA A 113 -4.03 -10.91 -0.13
N ASN A 114 -3.09 -10.16 0.47
CA ASN A 114 -1.96 -9.50 -0.21
C ASN A 114 -2.33 -8.43 -1.27
N MET A 115 -3.61 -8.10 -1.43
CA MET A 115 -4.05 -7.08 -2.38
C MET A 115 -4.10 -5.69 -1.76
N VAL A 116 -3.95 -4.69 -2.63
CA VAL A 116 -4.01 -3.26 -2.30
C VAL A 116 -5.21 -2.63 -2.99
N LYS A 117 -5.94 -1.79 -2.26
CA LYS A 117 -6.98 -0.93 -2.82
C LYS A 117 -6.69 0.52 -2.49
N THR A 118 -6.61 1.35 -3.53
CA THR A 118 -6.49 2.81 -3.35
C THR A 118 -7.87 3.43 -3.20
N ILE A 119 -8.10 4.10 -2.07
CA ILE A 119 -9.28 4.94 -1.80
C ILE A 119 -8.92 6.41 -2.01
N LYS A 120 -9.93 7.26 -2.21
CA LYS A 120 -9.72 8.69 -2.43
C LYS A 120 -10.86 9.53 -1.89
N THR A 121 -10.56 10.78 -1.57
CA THR A 121 -11.59 11.79 -1.30
C THR A 121 -12.42 12.08 -2.56
N ASP A 122 -13.73 12.17 -2.38
CA ASP A 122 -14.71 12.45 -3.43
C ASP A 122 -14.87 13.96 -3.66
N LYS A 123 -14.90 14.74 -2.58
CA LYS A 123 -15.12 16.18 -2.58
C LYS A 123 -13.91 16.95 -3.08
N PHE A 124 -14.20 17.97 -3.88
CA PHE A 124 -13.24 18.99 -4.25
C PHE A 124 -13.12 20.00 -3.11
N PHE A 125 -11.89 20.40 -2.78
CA PHE A 125 -11.65 21.42 -1.78
C PHE A 125 -10.51 22.34 -2.19
N LEU A 126 -10.73 23.62 -1.93
CA LEU A 126 -9.75 24.67 -2.14
C LEU A 126 -9.36 25.21 -0.78
N GLY A 127 -8.07 25.42 -0.57
CA GLY A 127 -7.63 25.99 0.68
C GLY A 127 -6.20 26.44 0.67
N PHE A 128 -5.81 27.04 1.76
CA PHE A 128 -4.43 27.37 2.04
C PHE A 128 -4.12 27.00 3.49
N GLY A 129 -2.94 26.51 3.79
CA GLY A 129 -2.49 26.25 5.17
C GLY A 129 -2.22 24.78 5.50
N ARG A 130 -1.83 24.54 6.76
CA ARG A 130 -1.58 23.18 7.26
C ARG A 130 -2.88 22.40 7.41
N ILE A 131 -2.84 21.14 7.07
CA ILE A 131 -3.97 20.21 7.22
C ILE A 131 -3.52 18.97 7.99
N ASN A 132 -4.48 18.37 8.69
CA ASN A 132 -4.39 17.05 9.29
C ASN A 132 -5.30 16.12 8.49
N ILE A 133 -4.78 14.94 8.17
CA ILE A 133 -5.45 13.88 7.44
C ILE A 133 -5.53 12.70 8.39
N GLU A 134 -6.73 12.26 8.70
CA GLU A 134 -6.98 11.11 9.55
C GLU A 134 -7.70 10.05 8.71
N VAL A 135 -7.13 8.85 8.68
CA VAL A 135 -7.67 7.71 7.94
C VAL A 135 -8.01 6.63 8.94
N THR A 136 -9.29 6.26 8.99
CA THR A 136 -9.76 5.17 9.84
C THR A 136 -10.21 4.02 8.96
N VAL A 137 -9.81 2.81 9.31
CA VAL A 137 -10.20 1.58 8.63
C VAL A 137 -10.72 0.58 9.65
N GLU A 138 -11.83 -0.06 9.32
CA GLU A 138 -12.52 -1.06 10.11
C GLU A 138 -12.94 -2.21 9.19
N ALA A 139 -12.91 -3.45 9.65
CA ALA A 139 -13.42 -4.60 8.90
C ALA A 139 -14.22 -5.52 9.82
N ALA A 140 -15.05 -6.40 9.25
CA ALA A 140 -15.88 -7.31 10.05
C ALA A 140 -15.04 -8.19 10.99
N GLN A 141 -13.80 -8.49 10.63
CA GLN A 141 -12.88 -9.34 11.39
C GLN A 141 -11.78 -8.57 12.16
N ILE A 142 -11.74 -7.23 12.07
CA ILE A 142 -10.62 -6.44 12.61
C ILE A 142 -11.17 -5.18 13.27
N SER A 143 -10.73 -4.93 14.51
CA SER A 143 -11.03 -3.69 15.23
C SER A 143 -10.58 -2.44 14.45
N PRO A 144 -11.31 -1.32 14.59
CA PRO A 144 -10.96 -0.09 13.89
C PRO A 144 -9.56 0.38 14.28
N PHE A 145 -8.80 0.83 13.29
CA PHE A 145 -7.48 1.44 13.50
C PHE A 145 -7.35 2.72 12.66
N THR A 146 -6.59 3.66 13.19
CA THR A 146 -6.46 5.00 12.63
C THR A 146 -5.01 5.30 12.33
N ASN A 147 -4.75 5.90 11.17
CA ASN A 147 -3.46 6.47 10.83
C ASN A 147 -3.60 7.95 10.51
N THR A 148 -2.63 8.75 10.96
CA THR A 148 -2.67 10.21 10.80
C THR A 148 -1.51 10.69 9.96
N ALA A 149 -1.79 11.65 9.09
CA ALA A 149 -0.79 12.33 8.28
C ALA A 149 -1.01 13.84 8.35
N ARG A 150 0.06 14.58 8.06
CA ARG A 150 0.07 16.04 8.04
C ARG A 150 0.54 16.52 6.69
N GLY A 151 -0.04 17.60 6.20
CA GLY A 151 0.34 18.21 4.93
C GLY A 151 0.09 19.71 4.91
N PHE A 152 0.33 20.32 3.76
CA PHE A 152 0.02 21.72 3.50
C PHE A 152 -0.73 21.84 2.18
N ILE A 153 -1.84 22.57 2.17
CA ILE A 153 -2.59 22.86 0.95
C ILE A 153 -2.27 24.27 0.45
N VAL A 154 -2.12 24.42 -0.86
CA VAL A 154 -2.00 25.70 -1.58
C VAL A 154 -2.93 25.65 -2.78
N PHE A 155 -4.07 26.33 -2.68
CA PHE A 155 -5.17 26.25 -3.65
C PHE A 155 -5.63 24.81 -3.89
N PHE A 156 -5.16 24.21 -4.99
CA PHE A 156 -5.48 22.85 -5.41
C PHE A 156 -4.35 21.85 -5.09
N PHE A 157 -3.19 22.32 -4.65
CA PHE A 157 -2.02 21.47 -4.48
C PHE A 157 -1.89 21.05 -3.02
N LEU A 158 -1.80 19.74 -2.78
CA LEU A 158 -1.35 19.18 -1.51
C LEU A 158 0.15 18.91 -1.59
N ILE A 159 0.90 19.46 -0.65
CA ILE A 159 2.36 19.44 -0.62
C ILE A 159 2.81 18.92 0.75
N GLY A 160 3.91 18.16 0.76
CA GLY A 160 4.58 17.73 1.99
C GLY A 160 3.73 16.81 2.87
N VAL A 161 2.90 15.96 2.27
CA VAL A 161 2.13 14.95 3.02
C VAL A 161 3.10 13.95 3.63
N ARG A 162 3.06 13.82 4.96
CA ARG A 162 3.90 12.91 5.75
C ARG A 162 3.07 12.27 6.86
N VAL A 163 3.32 10.98 7.09
CA VAL A 163 2.74 10.19 8.19
C VAL A 163 3.55 10.46 9.45
#